data_AF-C6TGN5-F1
#
_entry.id   AF-C6TGN5-F1
#
_cell.length_a   1.000
_cell.length_b   1.000
_cell.length_c   1.000
_cell.angle_alpha   90.00
_cell.angle_beta   90.00
_cell.angle_gamma   90.00
#
_symmetry.space_group_name_H-M   'P 1'
#
loop_
_entity.id
_entity.type
_entity.pdbx_description
1 polymer ?
#
loop_
_entity_poly.entity_id
_entity_poly.type
_entity_poly.pdbx_seq_one_letter_code
_entity_poly.pdbx_strand_id
1 'polypeptide(L)'
;MQVKPRVIADNTTAQIKNLDNGNPTEEEWHARKEPRAPIFLLTKQRSLTDRQQESHDALLKCLTEDKRFEKNRPAVACIVYKSLLHWRSLEAEKTHIFDKITHAFRSSIESQEGIHDLAYWLSTTSTLLFYLQCTMKASNTTKAVSRNRNSPATLFGKMAQGLRSSSLGLGISSGYSGMVDKTNDQSKVEAKYPAILFKQHLTAYVEKIYGMIRDSLKKEISPFLNLCIQAPRSIRTRSIRGSSRNIHSNIVAKQQTLHMYWKGIVDKLDTALHILSDNYVSPIIARKIFSQVFSFMNVQLFNSLLLRRECCS
;
A
#
# COMPACT_ATOMS: atom_id res chain seq x y z
N MET A 1 -6.98 -57.17 -44.31
CA MET A 1 -7.46 -57.93 -43.13
C MET A 1 -8.50 -57.10 -42.41
N GLN A 2 -9.75 -57.60 -42.41
CA GLN A 2 -10.96 -57.26 -41.62
C GLN A 2 -11.29 -55.74 -41.43
N VAL A 3 -12.18 -55.06 -42.19
CA VAL A 3 -13.60 -55.30 -42.60
C VAL A 3 -14.52 -55.39 -41.37
N LYS A 4 -15.66 -54.69 -41.18
CA LYS A 4 -16.38 -53.49 -41.65
C LYS A 4 -17.63 -53.40 -40.70
N PRO A 5 -18.45 -52.34 -40.74
CA PRO A 5 -19.53 -52.04 -39.79
C PRO A 5 -20.87 -52.70 -40.17
N ARG A 6 -21.88 -52.57 -39.31
CA ARG A 6 -23.27 -52.96 -39.63
C ARG A 6 -24.23 -51.78 -39.46
N VAL A 7 -24.70 -51.30 -40.60
CA VAL A 7 -25.95 -50.55 -40.82
C VAL A 7 -27.07 -51.58 -40.97
N ILE A 8 -28.26 -51.28 -40.45
CA ILE A 8 -29.53 -51.83 -40.97
C ILE A 8 -30.52 -50.66 -41.05
N ALA A 9 -31.12 -50.52 -42.23
CA ALA A 9 -32.17 -49.60 -42.62
C ALA A 9 -33.54 -50.29 -42.56
N ASP A 10 -34.62 -49.50 -42.61
CA ASP A 10 -35.92 -49.75 -43.28
C ASP A 10 -36.69 -48.42 -43.13
N ASN A 11 -36.88 -47.55 -44.13
CA ASN A 11 -37.55 -47.62 -45.42
C ASN A 11 -39.07 -47.85 -45.35
N THR A 12 -39.88 -46.81 -45.56
CA THR A 12 -41.04 -46.88 -46.49
C THR A 12 -41.63 -45.50 -46.83
N THR A 13 -41.92 -45.34 -48.11
CA THR A 13 -42.44 -44.18 -48.83
C THR A 13 -43.96 -44.29 -49.05
N ALA A 14 -44.70 -43.17 -49.02
CA ALA A 14 -45.96 -42.85 -49.73
C ALA A 14 -46.62 -41.67 -49.00
N GLN A 15 -47.29 -40.67 -49.59
CA GLN A 15 -47.80 -40.42 -50.93
C GLN A 15 -48.12 -38.91 -51.08
N ILE A 16 -48.07 -38.44 -52.31
CA ILE A 16 -48.44 -37.11 -52.81
C ILE A 16 -49.96 -36.91 -52.79
N LYS A 17 -50.45 -35.68 -52.52
CA LYS A 17 -51.56 -35.02 -53.28
C LYS A 17 -51.79 -33.54 -52.88
N ASN A 18 -51.56 -32.66 -53.88
CA ASN A 18 -52.33 -31.48 -54.35
C ASN A 18 -52.72 -30.37 -53.34
N LEU A 19 -52.21 -29.13 -53.49
CA LEU A 19 -52.76 -28.03 -54.33
C LEU A 19 -54.22 -27.67 -54.00
N ASP A 20 -54.46 -26.53 -53.34
CA ASP A 20 -55.14 -25.36 -53.94
C ASP A 20 -55.16 -24.14 -52.97
N ASN A 21 -55.24 -22.96 -53.57
CA ASN A 21 -55.20 -21.59 -53.05
C ASN A 21 -56.34 -21.20 -52.11
N GLY A 22 -56.11 -20.15 -51.31
CA GLY A 22 -57.17 -19.23 -50.86
C GLY A 22 -56.91 -18.60 -49.50
N ASN A 23 -56.52 -17.32 -49.49
CA ASN A 23 -56.62 -16.39 -48.35
C ASN A 23 -57.58 -15.27 -48.81
N PRO A 24 -58.12 -14.36 -47.96
CA PRO A 24 -58.28 -14.35 -46.50
C PRO A 24 -59.72 -13.97 -46.06
N THR A 25 -60.10 -14.18 -44.79
CA THR A 25 -60.97 -13.21 -44.09
C THR A 25 -60.90 -13.34 -42.58
N GLU A 26 -61.03 -12.18 -41.97
CA GLU A 26 -60.92 -11.79 -40.58
C GLU A 26 -61.84 -12.58 -39.64
N GLU A 27 -61.38 -12.86 -38.42
CA GLU A 27 -62.22 -12.72 -37.24
C GLU A 27 -61.35 -12.54 -35.97
N GLU A 28 -61.60 -11.41 -35.33
CA GLU A 28 -60.94 -10.84 -34.17
C GLU A 28 -61.47 -11.49 -32.88
N TRP A 29 -60.58 -12.02 -32.04
CA TRP A 29 -60.90 -12.27 -30.62
C TRP A 29 -59.76 -11.80 -29.72
N HIS A 30 -60.14 -10.89 -28.82
CA HIS A 30 -59.32 -10.24 -27.81
C HIS A 30 -58.54 -11.21 -26.91
N ALA A 31 -57.24 -10.97 -26.75
CA ALA A 31 -56.49 -11.40 -25.57
C ALA A 31 -55.72 -10.21 -24.98
N ARG A 32 -56.14 -9.89 -23.76
CA ARG A 32 -55.65 -8.84 -22.85
C ARG A 32 -54.14 -8.97 -22.59
N LYS A 33 -53.48 -7.81 -22.57
CA LYS A 33 -52.06 -7.52 -22.24
C LYS A 33 -51.46 -8.41 -21.14
N GLU A 34 -50.26 -8.95 -21.42
CA GLU A 34 -49.23 -9.21 -20.42
C GLU A 34 -47.92 -8.55 -20.89
N PRO A 35 -47.34 -7.57 -20.15
CA PRO A 35 -46.10 -6.94 -20.58
C PRO A 35 -44.93 -7.90 -20.31
N ARG A 36 -44.33 -8.44 -21.38
CA ARG A 36 -43.05 -9.18 -21.38
C ARG A 36 -41.85 -8.27 -21.04
N ALA A 37 -41.90 -7.59 -19.89
CA ALA A 37 -40.88 -6.67 -19.40
C ALA A 37 -40.13 -7.08 -18.10
N PRO A 38 -40.40 -8.21 -17.38
CA PRO A 38 -39.56 -8.57 -16.23
C PRO A 38 -38.29 -9.36 -16.59
N ILE A 39 -38.35 -10.21 -17.62
CA ILE A 39 -37.31 -11.24 -17.85
C ILE A 39 -36.03 -10.63 -18.46
N PHE A 40 -36.16 -9.66 -19.37
CA PHE A 40 -35.03 -8.99 -20.01
C PHE A 40 -34.26 -8.07 -19.06
N LEU A 41 -34.95 -7.42 -18.11
CA LEU A 41 -34.32 -6.61 -17.07
C LEU A 41 -33.59 -7.49 -16.05
N LEU A 42 -34.16 -8.63 -15.66
CA LEU A 42 -33.53 -9.59 -14.75
C LEU A 42 -32.30 -10.26 -15.38
N THR A 43 -32.36 -10.69 -16.64
CA THR A 43 -31.18 -11.26 -17.34
C THR A 43 -30.10 -10.21 -17.58
N LYS A 44 -30.47 -8.97 -17.93
CA LYS A 44 -29.51 -7.86 -18.08
C LYS A 44 -28.89 -7.46 -16.74
N GLN A 45 -29.65 -7.40 -15.65
CA GLN A 45 -29.12 -7.18 -14.30
C GLN A 45 -28.20 -8.31 -13.86
N ARG A 46 -28.56 -9.57 -14.13
CA ARG A 46 -27.72 -10.75 -13.81
C ARG A 46 -26.40 -10.71 -14.57
N SER A 47 -26.43 -10.41 -15.86
CA SER A 47 -25.21 -10.25 -16.68
C SER A 47 -24.32 -9.07 -16.21
N LEU A 48 -24.92 -8.03 -15.64
CA LEU A 48 -24.19 -6.85 -15.15
C LEU A 48 -23.54 -7.14 -13.78
N THR A 49 -24.23 -7.85 -12.89
CA THR A 49 -23.66 -8.34 -11.62
C THR A 49 -22.57 -9.39 -11.86
N ASP A 50 -22.74 -10.26 -12.85
CA ASP A 50 -21.74 -11.29 -13.19
C ASP A 50 -20.46 -10.64 -13.74
N ARG A 51 -20.58 -9.67 -14.66
CA ARG A 51 -19.42 -8.90 -15.15
C ARG A 51 -18.74 -8.08 -14.04
N GLN A 52 -19.50 -7.57 -13.08
CA GLN A 52 -18.93 -6.89 -11.91
C GLN A 52 -18.15 -7.86 -11.02
N GLN A 53 -18.68 -9.06 -10.79
CA GLN A 53 -18.01 -10.09 -10.01
C GLN A 53 -16.73 -10.57 -10.69
N GLU A 54 -16.74 -10.80 -12.01
CA GLU A 54 -15.53 -11.09 -12.81
C GLU A 54 -14.49 -9.97 -12.70
N SER A 55 -14.93 -8.72 -12.71
CA SER A 55 -14.04 -7.56 -12.55
C SER A 55 -13.43 -7.49 -11.14
N HIS A 56 -14.20 -7.86 -10.10
CA HIS A 56 -13.69 -7.97 -8.73
C HIS A 56 -12.66 -9.10 -8.62
N ASP A 57 -12.92 -10.24 -9.24
CA ASP A 57 -12.04 -11.40 -9.17
C ASP A 57 -10.74 -11.18 -9.96
N ALA A 58 -10.82 -10.51 -11.11
CA ALA A 58 -9.65 -10.04 -11.86
C ALA A 58 -8.81 -9.04 -11.05
N LEU A 59 -9.45 -8.12 -10.30
CA LEU A 59 -8.75 -7.19 -9.41
C LEU A 59 -8.02 -7.94 -8.30
N LEU A 60 -8.67 -8.91 -7.65
CA LEU A 60 -8.05 -9.70 -6.59
C LEU A 60 -6.87 -10.53 -7.11
N LYS A 61 -7.00 -11.12 -8.30
CA LYS A 61 -5.91 -11.84 -8.97
C LYS A 61 -4.72 -10.92 -9.25
N CYS A 62 -4.97 -9.71 -9.76
CA CYS A 62 -3.94 -8.70 -9.96
C CYS A 62 -3.25 -8.32 -8.63
N LEU A 63 -4.03 -8.20 -7.55
CA LEU A 63 -3.53 -7.91 -6.21
C LEU A 63 -2.55 -8.97 -5.70
N THR A 64 -2.80 -10.25 -6.00
CA THR A 64 -1.97 -11.37 -5.53
C THR A 64 -0.79 -11.69 -6.43
N GLU A 65 -0.93 -11.50 -7.75
CA GLU A 65 0.05 -11.97 -8.74
C GLU A 65 0.96 -10.86 -9.29
N ASP A 66 0.50 -9.61 -9.31
CA ASP A 66 1.26 -8.51 -9.92
C ASP A 66 2.03 -7.70 -8.87
N LYS A 67 3.37 -7.67 -8.99
CA LYS A 67 4.28 -6.86 -8.16
C LYS A 67 5.04 -5.81 -8.97
N ARG A 68 4.46 -5.33 -10.07
CA ARG A 68 5.13 -4.37 -10.95
C ARG A 68 5.04 -2.94 -10.45
N PHE A 69 6.07 -2.16 -10.78
CA PHE A 69 6.09 -0.71 -10.62
C PHE A 69 5.93 -0.04 -11.98
N GLU A 70 5.04 0.94 -12.06
CA GLU A 70 4.87 1.80 -13.22
C GLU A 70 5.21 3.24 -12.81
N LYS A 71 6.19 3.86 -13.49
CA LYS A 71 6.65 5.23 -13.20
C LYS A 71 6.98 5.46 -11.71
N ASN A 72 7.71 4.52 -11.10
CA ASN A 72 8.10 4.53 -9.68
C ASN A 72 6.92 4.45 -8.70
N ARG A 73 5.77 3.93 -9.14
CA ARG A 73 4.60 3.71 -8.30
C ARG A 73 4.11 2.27 -8.42
N PRO A 74 3.65 1.63 -7.33
CA PRO A 74 3.08 0.29 -7.42
C PRO A 74 1.87 0.26 -8.35
N ALA A 75 1.92 -0.55 -9.41
CA ALA A 75 0.85 -0.62 -10.41
C ALA A 75 -0.47 -1.05 -9.77
N VAL A 76 -0.42 -2.04 -8.87
CA VAL A 76 -1.57 -2.54 -8.12
C VAL A 76 -2.26 -1.43 -7.31
N ALA A 77 -1.50 -0.54 -6.65
CA ALA A 77 -2.09 0.57 -5.90
C ALA A 77 -2.91 1.50 -6.82
N CYS A 78 -2.38 1.79 -8.02
CA CYS A 78 -3.07 2.60 -9.02
C CYS A 78 -4.31 1.90 -9.58
N ILE A 79 -4.22 0.60 -9.87
CA ILE A 79 -5.33 -0.20 -10.39
C ILE A 79 -6.46 -0.26 -9.36
N VAL A 80 -6.16 -0.64 -8.12
CA VAL A 80 -7.13 -0.68 -7.01
C VAL A 80 -7.80 0.68 -6.85
N TYR A 81 -7.02 1.76 -6.79
CA TYR A 81 -7.57 3.11 -6.65
C TYR A 81 -8.52 3.48 -7.80
N LYS A 82 -8.10 3.27 -9.06
CA LYS A 82 -8.92 3.57 -10.24
C LYS A 82 -10.20 2.73 -10.26
N SER A 83 -10.14 1.45 -9.88
CA SER A 83 -11.30 0.57 -9.80
C SER A 83 -12.30 1.04 -8.73
N LEU A 84 -11.81 1.44 -7.55
CA LEU A 84 -12.67 1.99 -6.49
C LEU A 84 -13.39 3.27 -6.91
N LEU A 85 -12.74 4.13 -7.69
CA LEU A 85 -13.37 5.32 -8.28
C LEU A 85 -14.40 4.96 -9.35
N HIS A 86 -14.03 4.07 -10.27
CA HIS A 86 -14.90 3.63 -11.36
C HIS A 86 -16.21 3.02 -10.84
N TRP A 87 -16.13 2.24 -9.76
CA TRP A 87 -17.31 1.64 -9.11
C TRP A 87 -17.99 2.57 -8.09
N ARG A 88 -17.53 3.82 -7.94
CA ARG A 88 -17.99 4.77 -6.90
C ARG A 88 -18.07 4.16 -5.50
N SER A 89 -17.18 3.22 -5.20
CA SER A 89 -17.21 2.45 -3.94
C SER A 89 -16.97 3.32 -2.71
N LEU A 90 -16.36 4.50 -2.89
CA LEU A 90 -16.15 5.47 -1.82
C LEU A 90 -17.45 6.13 -1.33
N GLU A 91 -18.45 6.26 -2.21
CA GLU A 91 -19.75 6.90 -1.92
C GLU A 91 -20.84 5.87 -1.55
N ALA A 92 -20.53 4.57 -1.64
CA ALA A 92 -21.48 3.50 -1.42
C ALA A 92 -21.77 3.28 0.08
N GLU A 93 -23.05 3.22 0.46
CA GLU A 93 -23.47 2.92 1.84
C GLU A 93 -23.12 1.48 2.26
N LYS A 94 -23.16 0.55 1.29
CA LYS A 94 -22.83 -0.86 1.48
C LYS A 94 -22.00 -1.35 0.29
N THR A 95 -20.83 -1.92 0.58
CA THR A 95 -20.00 -2.58 -0.43
C THR A 95 -19.08 -3.60 0.25
N HIS A 96 -18.89 -4.74 -0.40
CA HIS A 96 -18.05 -5.84 0.10
C HIS A 96 -16.65 -5.84 -0.55
N ILE A 97 -16.39 -4.94 -1.50
CA ILE A 97 -15.11 -4.89 -2.21
C ILE A 97 -13.95 -4.52 -1.28
N PHE A 98 -14.21 -3.64 -0.30
CA PHE A 98 -13.21 -3.28 0.70
C PHE A 98 -12.83 -4.47 1.57
N ASP A 99 -13.78 -5.31 1.96
CA ASP A 99 -13.50 -6.51 2.75
C ASP A 99 -12.68 -7.52 1.95
N LYS A 100 -13.04 -7.73 0.68
CA LYS A 100 -12.28 -8.59 -0.25
C LYS A 100 -10.83 -8.12 -0.42
N ILE A 101 -10.62 -6.82 -0.67
CA ILE A 101 -9.28 -6.23 -0.81
C ILE A 101 -8.50 -6.31 0.52
N THR A 102 -9.16 -6.00 1.64
CA THR A 102 -8.57 -6.07 2.99
C THR A 102 -8.11 -7.50 3.30
N HIS A 103 -8.92 -8.48 2.97
CA HIS A 103 -8.56 -9.89 3.12
C HIS A 103 -7.34 -10.26 2.27
N ALA A 104 -7.30 -9.85 1.00
CA ALA A 104 -6.17 -10.11 0.12
C ALA A 104 -4.87 -9.43 0.60
N PHE A 105 -4.93 -8.19 1.10
CA PHE A 105 -3.78 -7.56 1.74
C PHE A 105 -3.36 -8.32 3.00
N ARG A 106 -4.30 -8.71 3.86
CA ARG A 106 -4.00 -9.47 5.09
C ARG A 106 -3.24 -10.75 4.78
N SER A 107 -3.78 -11.59 3.90
CA SER A 107 -3.18 -12.87 3.53
C SER A 107 -1.80 -12.68 2.89
N SER A 108 -1.65 -11.64 2.06
CA SER A 108 -0.39 -11.36 1.38
C SER A 108 0.67 -10.76 2.30
N ILE A 109 0.30 -10.09 3.39
CA ILE A 109 1.23 -9.51 4.37
C ILE A 109 1.65 -10.55 5.42
N GLU A 110 0.71 -11.40 5.88
CA GLU A 110 0.97 -12.40 6.92
C GLU A 110 1.80 -13.59 6.41
N SER A 111 1.82 -13.83 5.10
CA SER A 111 2.65 -14.86 4.48
C SER A 111 4.12 -14.45 4.27
N GLN A 112 4.50 -13.19 4.54
CA GLN A 112 5.85 -12.69 4.24
C GLN A 112 6.74 -12.68 5.48
N GLU A 113 7.92 -13.30 5.35
CA GLU A 113 8.98 -13.21 6.35
C GLU A 113 10.12 -12.27 5.91
N GLY A 114 10.26 -12.03 4.61
CA GLY A 114 11.35 -11.24 4.02
C GLY A 114 11.08 -9.74 3.93
N ILE A 115 12.10 -8.92 4.17
CA ILE A 115 12.03 -7.45 4.06
C ILE A 115 11.65 -7.00 2.64
N HIS A 116 12.02 -7.77 1.60
CA HIS A 116 11.75 -7.44 0.21
C HIS A 116 10.26 -7.33 -0.10
N ASP A 117 9.47 -8.37 0.21
CA ASP A 117 8.03 -8.35 -0.03
C ASP A 117 7.31 -7.36 0.88
N LEU A 118 7.78 -7.21 2.12
CA LEU A 118 7.28 -6.19 3.04
C LEU A 118 7.51 -4.77 2.49
N ALA A 119 8.66 -4.50 1.85
CA ALA A 119 8.95 -3.19 1.24
C ALA A 119 7.99 -2.90 0.08
N TYR A 120 7.72 -3.89 -0.78
CA TYR A 120 6.70 -3.78 -1.83
C TYR A 120 5.32 -3.43 -1.25
N TRP A 121 4.88 -4.17 -0.24
CA TRP A 121 3.58 -3.94 0.39
C TRP A 121 3.52 -2.59 1.13
N LEU A 122 4.62 -2.15 1.73
CA LEU A 122 4.72 -0.83 2.36
C LEU A 122 4.53 0.29 1.33
N SER A 123 5.19 0.18 0.18
CA SER A 123 5.05 1.12 -0.94
C SER A 123 3.62 1.12 -1.50
N THR A 124 3.06 -0.08 -1.71
CA THR A 124 1.70 -0.27 -2.24
C THR A 124 0.62 0.30 -1.33
N THR A 125 0.65 -0.06 -0.04
CA THR A 125 -0.36 0.38 0.93
C THR A 125 -0.24 1.87 1.24
N SER A 126 0.97 2.42 1.35
CA SER A 126 1.17 3.86 1.57
C SER A 126 0.74 4.70 0.37
N THR A 127 1.01 4.25 -0.86
CA THR A 127 0.57 4.93 -2.08
C THR A 127 -0.96 4.91 -2.21
N LEU A 128 -1.59 3.76 -1.96
CA LEU A 128 -3.05 3.65 -1.99
C LEU A 128 -3.70 4.52 -0.92
N LEU A 129 -3.16 4.51 0.31
CA LEU A 129 -3.62 5.37 1.40
C LEU A 129 -3.53 6.85 1.02
N PHE A 130 -2.42 7.28 0.41
CA PHE A 130 -2.24 8.65 -0.06
C PHE A 130 -3.30 9.04 -1.10
N TYR A 131 -3.57 8.19 -2.10
CA TYR A 131 -4.62 8.47 -3.09
C TYR A 131 -6.01 8.61 -2.48
N LEU A 132 -6.36 7.74 -1.51
CA LEU A 132 -7.63 7.84 -0.80
C LEU A 132 -7.71 9.13 0.02
N GLN A 133 -6.65 9.50 0.72
CA GLN A 133 -6.59 10.75 1.49
C GLN A 133 -6.77 11.99 0.60
N CYS A 134 -6.18 12.01 -0.60
CA CYS A 134 -6.36 13.11 -1.54
C CYS A 134 -7.78 13.20 -2.10
N THR A 135 -8.49 12.08 -2.21
CA THR A 135 -9.82 12.01 -2.84
C THR A 135 -10.94 12.31 -1.85
N MET A 136 -10.82 11.84 -0.61
CA MET A 136 -11.87 11.98 0.40
C MET A 136 -11.88 13.41 0.95
N LYS A 137 -13.07 13.98 1.19
CA LYS A 137 -13.17 15.21 2.00
C LYS A 137 -12.51 14.95 3.34
N ALA A 138 -11.57 15.83 3.71
CA ALA A 138 -11.07 15.87 5.08
C ALA A 138 -12.30 16.09 5.96
N SER A 139 -12.68 15.08 6.73
CA SER A 139 -13.75 15.21 7.72
C SER A 139 -13.21 16.07 8.85
N ASN A 140 -13.01 17.35 8.57
CA ASN A 140 -12.70 18.37 9.55
C ASN A 140 -14.02 18.71 10.24
N THR A 141 -14.54 17.79 11.05
CA THR A 141 -15.50 18.13 12.10
C THR A 141 -14.73 18.77 13.26
N THR A 142 -14.14 19.92 12.99
CA THR A 142 -14.04 20.98 13.98
C THR A 142 -14.70 22.17 13.31
N LYS A 143 -16.01 22.32 13.57
CA LYS A 143 -16.66 23.62 13.40
C LYS A 143 -15.84 24.57 14.26
N ALA A 144 -14.95 25.35 13.63
CA ALA A 144 -14.37 26.51 14.26
C ALA A 144 -15.56 27.43 14.55
N VAL A 145 -16.07 27.36 15.77
CA VAL A 145 -16.97 28.37 16.30
C VAL A 145 -16.18 29.66 16.19
N SER A 146 -16.58 30.51 15.24
CA SER A 146 -16.22 31.91 15.21
C SER A 146 -16.70 32.51 16.53
N ARG A 147 -15.87 32.43 17.57
CA ARG A 147 -16.04 33.20 18.78
C ARG A 147 -15.63 34.62 18.42
N ASN A 148 -16.62 35.37 18.00
CA ASN A 148 -16.63 36.82 17.97
C ASN A 148 -16.04 37.32 19.30
N ARG A 149 -14.79 37.79 19.28
CA ARG A 149 -14.14 38.39 20.45
C ARG A 149 -13.89 39.86 20.13
N ASN A 150 -14.92 40.65 20.41
CA ASN A 150 -14.76 42.08 20.65
C ASN A 150 -13.65 42.26 21.69
N SER A 151 -12.62 43.04 21.37
CA SER A 151 -11.70 43.57 22.37
C SER A 151 -11.23 44.96 21.90
N PRO A 152 -11.28 45.98 22.79
CA PRO A 152 -10.95 47.36 22.45
C PRO A 152 -9.44 47.57 22.39
N ALA A 153 -9.06 48.68 21.78
CA ALA A 153 -7.70 49.16 21.58
C ALA A 153 -6.97 49.51 22.88
N THR A 154 -5.69 49.14 22.99
CA THR A 154 -4.57 49.87 23.63
C THR A 154 -3.25 49.26 23.14
N LEU A 155 -2.49 49.97 22.30
CA LEU A 155 -1.33 50.82 22.65
C LEU A 155 -0.19 50.07 23.38
N PHE A 156 0.60 49.26 22.66
CA PHE A 156 2.07 49.23 22.72
C PHE A 156 2.59 48.35 21.56
N GLY A 157 3.55 48.89 20.81
CA GLY A 157 3.90 48.38 19.49
C GLY A 157 4.97 47.29 19.43
N LYS A 158 4.99 46.68 18.24
CA LYS A 158 6.15 46.33 17.40
C LYS A 158 7.04 45.11 17.76
N MET A 159 7.08 44.21 16.76
CA MET A 159 8.20 43.39 16.25
C MET A 159 8.14 41.88 16.52
N ALA A 160 7.44 41.15 15.63
CA ALA A 160 7.87 39.87 15.02
C ALA A 160 6.77 39.36 14.06
N GLN A 161 6.87 39.73 12.78
CA GLN A 161 6.13 39.11 11.67
C GLN A 161 7.14 38.28 10.86
N GLY A 162 6.80 37.01 10.57
CA GLY A 162 7.60 36.07 9.76
C GLY A 162 8.36 35.08 10.65
N LEU A 163 8.17 33.76 10.56
CA LEU A 163 8.32 32.94 9.34
C LEU A 163 7.23 31.86 9.25
N ARG A 164 6.39 31.90 8.20
CA ARG A 164 5.73 30.71 7.64
C ARG A 164 6.42 30.41 6.32
N SER A 165 6.89 29.17 6.18
CA SER A 165 7.68 28.69 5.06
C SER A 165 6.95 28.82 3.72
N SER A 166 7.61 29.48 2.78
CA SER A 166 7.21 29.64 1.38
C SER A 166 7.41 28.34 0.59
N SER A 167 6.38 27.94 -0.14
CA SER A 167 6.49 27.06 -1.30
C SER A 167 7.22 27.80 -2.41
N LEU A 168 8.27 27.18 -2.98
CA LEU A 168 8.96 27.68 -4.17
C LEU A 168 7.96 27.80 -5.34
N GLY A 169 7.80 29.01 -5.86
CA GLY A 169 7.17 29.28 -7.16
C GLY A 169 8.12 30.15 -7.97
N LEU A 170 8.64 29.63 -9.07
CA LEU A 170 9.30 30.44 -10.09
C LEU A 170 8.24 31.23 -10.87
N GLY A 171 8.51 32.52 -11.10
CA GLY A 171 7.67 33.48 -11.82
C GLY A 171 7.38 33.07 -13.27
N ILE A 172 6.46 33.73 -13.97
CA ILE A 172 6.58 35.12 -14.45
C ILE A 172 5.18 35.77 -14.65
N SER A 173 5.04 36.99 -14.14
CA SER A 173 4.38 38.22 -14.63
C SER A 173 3.00 38.25 -15.36
N SER A 174 2.26 39.32 -14.99
CA SER A 174 1.24 40.09 -15.74
C SER A 174 -0.13 39.41 -15.89
N GLY A 175 -1.26 39.97 -15.48
CA GLY A 175 -1.68 41.37 -15.47
C GLY A 175 -2.94 41.46 -16.35
N TYR A 176 -4.12 41.50 -15.72
CA TYR A 176 -5.45 41.74 -16.31
C TYR A 176 -5.97 40.72 -17.34
N SER A 177 -6.83 39.79 -16.89
CA SER A 177 -8.09 39.43 -17.57
C SER A 177 -8.89 38.47 -16.69
N GLY A 178 -10.18 38.75 -16.50
CA GLY A 178 -11.08 37.86 -15.79
C GLY A 178 -11.33 36.58 -16.59
N MET A 179 -10.91 35.44 -16.06
CA MET A 179 -11.57 34.15 -16.27
C MET A 179 -10.99 33.11 -15.31
N VAL A 180 -11.84 32.62 -14.41
CA VAL A 180 -11.85 31.25 -13.87
C VAL A 180 -10.49 30.75 -13.36
N ASP A 181 -10.13 31.11 -12.12
CA ASP A 181 -9.19 30.31 -11.34
C ASP A 181 -9.98 29.31 -10.48
N LYS A 182 -10.47 28.27 -11.17
CA LYS A 182 -11.05 27.06 -10.55
C LYS A 182 -9.89 26.10 -10.32
N THR A 183 -9.00 26.45 -9.39
CA THR A 183 -7.89 25.57 -8.99
C THR A 183 -8.39 24.45 -8.10
N ASN A 184 -8.84 23.38 -8.77
CA ASN A 184 -8.75 22.00 -8.32
C ASN A 184 -9.39 21.62 -6.96
N ASP A 185 -10.50 22.27 -6.58
CA ASP A 185 -11.56 21.59 -5.83
C ASP A 185 -12.35 20.67 -6.79
N GLN A 186 -11.65 19.71 -7.40
CA GLN A 186 -12.25 18.62 -8.15
C GLN A 186 -13.01 17.75 -7.15
N SER A 187 -14.23 18.19 -6.81
CA SER A 187 -15.26 17.50 -6.02
C SER A 187 -14.70 16.42 -5.08
N LYS A 188 -14.05 16.83 -3.97
CA LYS A 188 -13.66 15.87 -2.93
C LYS A 188 -14.88 15.01 -2.57
N VAL A 189 -14.69 13.69 -2.59
CA VAL A 189 -15.77 12.72 -2.44
C VAL A 189 -16.21 12.68 -0.97
N GLU A 190 -17.52 12.72 -0.73
CA GLU A 190 -18.08 12.45 0.60
C GLU A 190 -18.05 10.95 0.84
N ALA A 191 -16.99 10.50 1.51
CA ALA A 191 -16.80 9.09 1.76
C ALA A 191 -17.81 8.56 2.80
N LYS A 192 -18.45 7.43 2.48
CA LYS A 192 -19.31 6.70 3.42
C LYS A 192 -18.50 5.83 4.38
N TYR A 193 -19.19 5.31 5.39
CA TYR A 193 -18.60 4.53 6.47
C TYR A 193 -17.68 3.38 6.01
N PRO A 194 -18.04 2.54 5.01
CA PRO A 194 -17.15 1.46 4.54
C PRO A 194 -15.80 1.96 4.02
N ALA A 195 -15.78 3.10 3.32
CA ALA A 195 -14.56 3.70 2.80
C ALA A 195 -13.69 4.32 3.92
N ILE A 196 -14.32 4.87 4.96
CA ILE A 196 -13.62 5.39 6.14
C ILE A 196 -12.93 4.24 6.89
N LEU A 197 -13.63 3.11 7.10
CA LEU A 197 -13.05 1.91 7.71
C LEU A 197 -11.90 1.35 6.87
N PHE A 198 -12.09 1.24 5.56
CA PHE A 198 -11.03 0.76 4.66
C PHE A 198 -9.76 1.62 4.77
N LYS A 199 -9.90 2.94 4.83
CA LYS A 199 -8.79 3.86 5.07
C LYS A 199 -8.09 3.58 6.40
N GLN A 200 -8.84 3.34 7.48
CA GLN A 200 -8.26 2.97 8.78
C GLN A 200 -7.50 1.65 8.74
N HIS A 201 -8.05 0.63 8.04
CA HIS A 201 -7.36 -0.63 7.83
C HIS A 201 -6.05 -0.45 7.06
N LEU A 202 -6.04 0.38 6.01
CA LEU A 202 -4.81 0.70 5.27
C LEU A 202 -3.77 1.39 6.16
N THR A 203 -4.18 2.33 7.02
CA THR A 203 -3.27 2.93 8.01
C THR A 203 -2.68 1.86 8.92
N ALA A 204 -3.50 0.97 9.45
CA ALA A 204 -3.04 -0.12 10.32
C ALA A 204 -2.08 -1.09 9.59
N TYR A 205 -2.31 -1.38 8.30
CA TYR A 205 -1.37 -2.18 7.50
C TYR A 205 -0.04 -1.48 7.30
N VAL A 206 -0.03 -0.18 6.99
CA VAL A 206 1.21 0.60 6.87
C VAL A 206 1.99 0.54 8.19
N GLU A 207 1.33 0.74 9.32
CA GLU A 207 1.95 0.65 10.65
C GLU A 207 2.47 -0.75 10.98
N LYS A 208 1.69 -1.80 10.67
CA LYS A 208 2.09 -3.21 10.85
C LYS A 208 3.33 -3.53 10.04
N ILE A 209 3.32 -3.23 8.73
CA ILE A 209 4.45 -3.50 7.83
C ILE A 209 5.68 -2.69 8.25
N TYR A 210 5.50 -1.41 8.58
CA TYR A 210 6.56 -0.56 9.13
C TYR A 210 7.21 -1.19 10.35
N GLY A 211 6.41 -1.69 11.30
CA GLY A 211 6.88 -2.39 12.49
C GLY A 211 7.66 -3.66 12.15
N MET A 212 7.13 -4.49 11.26
CA MET A 212 7.77 -5.74 10.84
C MET A 212 9.13 -5.52 10.17
N ILE A 213 9.24 -4.56 9.24
CA ILE A 213 10.53 -4.24 8.59
C ILE A 213 11.53 -3.75 9.63
N ARG A 214 11.11 -2.81 10.49
CA ARG A 214 11.97 -2.27 11.55
C ARG A 214 12.49 -3.37 12.46
N ASP A 215 11.61 -4.25 12.93
CA ASP A 215 11.97 -5.27 13.90
C ASP A 215 12.77 -6.42 13.26
N SER A 216 12.52 -6.73 11.98
CA SER A 216 13.38 -7.60 11.18
C SER A 216 14.81 -7.05 11.06
N LEU A 217 14.96 -5.76 10.74
CA LEU A 217 16.28 -5.13 10.66
C LEU A 217 17.01 -5.11 12.01
N LYS A 218 16.31 -4.82 13.11
CA LYS A 218 16.90 -4.96 14.47
C LYS A 218 17.34 -6.38 14.76
N LYS A 219 16.53 -7.37 14.38
CA LYS A 219 16.84 -8.80 14.56
C LYS A 219 18.08 -9.20 13.78
N GLU A 220 18.26 -8.72 12.54
CA GLU A 220 19.46 -9.00 11.74
C GLU A 220 20.72 -8.31 12.27
N ILE A 221 20.61 -7.10 12.83
CA ILE A 221 21.74 -6.34 13.38
C ILE A 221 22.17 -6.85 14.76
N SER A 222 21.22 -7.32 15.57
CA SER A 222 21.44 -7.69 16.98
C SER A 222 22.61 -8.67 17.22
N PRO A 223 22.79 -9.76 16.45
CA PRO A 223 23.94 -10.66 16.62
C PRO A 223 25.29 -9.95 16.48
N PHE A 224 25.47 -9.14 15.45
CA PHE A 224 26.71 -8.38 15.23
C PHE A 224 26.92 -7.34 16.31
N LEU A 225 25.85 -6.66 16.73
CA LEU A 225 25.90 -5.67 17.79
C LEU A 225 26.33 -6.29 19.13
N ASN A 226 25.81 -7.47 19.46
CA ASN A 226 26.20 -8.21 20.66
C ASN A 226 27.68 -8.62 20.61
N LEU A 227 28.18 -9.05 19.45
CA LEU A 227 29.60 -9.36 19.26
C LEU A 227 30.49 -8.12 19.43
N CYS A 228 30.05 -6.95 18.94
CA CYS A 228 30.73 -5.67 19.18
C CYS A 228 30.77 -5.30 20.67
N ILE A 229 29.69 -5.56 21.41
CA ILE A 229 29.58 -5.26 22.84
C ILE A 229 30.44 -6.20 23.69
N GLN A 230 30.45 -7.49 23.36
CA GLN A 230 31.16 -8.53 24.12
C GLN A 230 32.66 -8.58 23.84
N ALA A 231 33.12 -8.00 22.72
CA ALA A 231 34.52 -8.05 22.32
C ALA A 231 35.48 -7.70 23.49
N PRO A 232 36.45 -8.58 23.82
CA PRO A 232 37.37 -8.37 24.92
C PRO A 232 38.23 -7.13 24.69
N ARG A 233 37.90 -6.04 25.39
CA ARG A 233 38.73 -4.83 25.38
C ARG A 233 39.93 -5.05 26.28
N SER A 234 41.06 -4.44 25.94
CA SER A 234 42.31 -4.60 26.69
C SER A 234 42.11 -4.15 28.14
N ILE A 235 41.90 -5.12 29.03
CA ILE A 235 42.14 -4.91 30.46
C ILE A 235 43.58 -4.45 30.55
N ARG A 236 43.81 -3.31 31.22
CA ARG A 236 45.14 -2.85 31.59
C ARG A 236 45.71 -3.84 32.61
N THR A 237 46.14 -5.02 32.15
CA THR A 237 46.94 -5.94 32.95
C THR A 237 48.24 -5.21 33.27
N ARG A 238 48.53 -5.10 34.58
CA ARG A 238 49.83 -4.60 35.05
C ARG A 238 50.91 -5.40 34.31
N SER A 239 51.81 -4.66 33.67
CA SER A 239 52.90 -5.18 32.86
C SER A 239 53.67 -6.29 33.57
N ILE A 240 53.38 -7.55 33.25
CA ILE A 240 54.31 -8.65 33.46
C ILE A 240 55.07 -8.80 32.15
N ARG A 241 56.38 -8.57 32.26
CA ARG A 241 57.41 -8.55 31.23
C ARG A 241 57.30 -9.77 30.30
N GLY A 242 56.56 -9.61 29.20
CA GLY A 242 56.36 -10.63 28.16
C GLY A 242 56.29 -9.97 26.77
N SER A 243 56.97 -10.58 25.80
CA SER A 243 57.28 -10.06 24.45
C SER A 243 56.25 -9.11 23.80
N SER A 244 56.68 -7.86 23.60
CA SER A 244 55.92 -6.75 22.99
C SER A 244 55.32 -7.07 21.60
N ARG A 245 55.96 -7.93 20.79
CA ARG A 245 55.45 -8.32 19.47
C ARG A 245 54.16 -9.16 19.51
N ASN A 246 54.00 -10.03 20.53
CA ASN A 246 52.81 -10.87 20.68
C ASN A 246 51.61 -10.09 21.24
N ILE A 247 51.85 -9.02 21.99
CA ILE A 247 50.80 -8.13 22.49
C ILE A 247 50.23 -7.30 21.34
N HIS A 248 51.10 -6.76 20.48
CA HIS A 248 50.67 -5.98 19.31
C HIS A 248 49.88 -6.82 18.30
N SER A 249 50.33 -8.05 17.98
CA SER A 249 49.61 -8.95 17.07
C SER A 249 48.22 -9.32 17.58
N ASN A 250 48.07 -9.59 18.88
CA ASN A 250 46.77 -9.88 19.52
C ASN A 250 45.83 -8.67 19.53
N ILE A 251 46.34 -7.45 19.69
CA ILE A 251 45.54 -6.23 19.64
C ILE A 251 45.04 -5.98 18.20
N VAL A 252 45.92 -6.11 17.21
CA VAL A 252 45.58 -5.94 15.79
C VAL A 252 44.52 -6.96 15.35
N ALA A 253 44.68 -8.23 15.72
CA ALA A 253 43.69 -9.27 15.41
C ALA A 253 42.31 -8.97 16.02
N LYS A 254 42.27 -8.53 17.28
CA LYS A 254 41.00 -8.14 17.95
C LYS A 254 40.34 -6.94 17.29
N GLN A 255 41.12 -5.95 16.86
CA GLN A 255 40.60 -4.78 16.16
C GLN A 255 40.05 -5.15 14.77
N GLN A 256 40.70 -6.07 14.06
CA GLN A 256 40.20 -6.62 12.80
C GLN A 256 38.87 -7.37 12.99
N THR A 257 38.74 -8.18 14.03
CA THR A 257 37.48 -8.88 14.36
C THR A 257 36.34 -7.89 14.65
N LEU A 258 36.58 -6.85 15.45
CA LEU A 258 35.60 -5.79 15.70
C LEU A 258 35.20 -5.05 14.41
N HIS A 259 36.17 -4.75 13.55
CA HIS A 259 35.92 -4.14 12.26
C HIS A 259 35.01 -5.01 11.39
N MET A 260 35.20 -6.35 11.39
CA MET A 260 34.32 -7.27 10.67
C MET A 260 32.87 -7.25 11.19
N TYR A 261 32.67 -7.15 12.50
CA TYR A 261 31.32 -7.07 13.08
C TYR A 261 30.62 -5.75 12.73
N TRP A 262 31.32 -4.62 12.81
CA TRP A 262 30.79 -3.33 12.38
C TRP A 262 30.49 -3.31 10.89
N LYS A 263 31.37 -3.88 10.08
CA LYS A 263 31.13 -4.04 8.64
C LYS A 263 29.86 -4.86 8.39
N GLY A 264 29.65 -5.96 9.10
CA GLY A 264 28.42 -6.75 9.01
C GLY A 264 27.16 -5.94 9.33
N ILE A 265 27.21 -5.06 10.34
CA ILE A 265 26.09 -4.15 10.66
C ILE A 265 25.82 -3.19 9.48
N VAL A 266 26.87 -2.58 8.93
CA VAL A 266 26.76 -1.67 7.79
C VAL A 266 26.19 -2.40 6.57
N ASP A 267 26.70 -3.59 6.24
CA ASP A 267 26.24 -4.39 5.11
C ASP A 267 24.74 -4.73 5.25
N LYS A 268 24.24 -5.02 6.47
CA LYS A 268 22.81 -5.24 6.74
C LYS A 268 21.97 -3.97 6.58
N LEU A 269 22.45 -2.83 7.06
CA LEU A 269 21.79 -1.54 6.89
C LEU A 269 21.71 -1.14 5.41
N ASP A 270 22.80 -1.30 4.66
CA ASP A 270 22.86 -1.01 3.23
C ASP A 270 21.94 -1.91 2.43
N THR A 271 21.93 -3.22 2.71
CA THR A 271 21.01 -4.16 2.07
C THR A 271 19.55 -3.75 2.27
N ALA A 272 19.17 -3.40 3.51
CA ALA A 272 17.80 -2.95 3.80
C ALA A 272 17.47 -1.62 3.10
N LEU A 273 18.44 -0.69 3.02
CA LEU A 273 18.26 0.59 2.34
C LEU A 273 18.03 0.38 0.83
N HIS A 274 18.84 -0.48 0.21
CA HIS A 274 18.69 -0.86 -1.19
C HIS A 274 17.31 -1.47 -1.46
N ILE A 275 16.88 -2.44 -0.66
CA ILE A 275 15.56 -3.06 -0.79
C ILE A 275 14.43 -2.03 -0.70
N LEU A 276 14.49 -1.11 0.26
CA LEU A 276 13.49 -0.06 0.42
C LEU A 276 13.50 0.94 -0.75
N SER A 277 14.68 1.27 -1.27
CA SER A 277 14.85 2.14 -2.43
C SER A 277 14.33 1.51 -3.72
N ASP A 278 14.68 0.24 -3.98
CA ASP A 278 14.27 -0.51 -5.17
C ASP A 278 12.75 -0.72 -5.23
N ASN A 279 12.10 -0.76 -4.06
CA ASN A 279 10.64 -0.82 -3.93
C ASN A 279 9.97 0.56 -3.83
N TYR A 280 10.71 1.64 -4.10
CA TYR A 280 10.21 3.02 -4.11
C TYR A 280 9.48 3.41 -2.81
N VAL A 281 9.92 2.90 -1.66
CA VAL A 281 9.36 3.29 -0.37
C VAL A 281 9.66 4.77 -0.13
N SER A 282 8.65 5.51 0.33
CA SER A 282 8.80 6.95 0.61
C SER A 282 10.04 7.23 1.48
N PRO A 283 10.93 8.17 1.09
CA PRO A 283 12.13 8.50 1.86
C PRO A 283 11.82 8.92 3.30
N ILE A 284 10.64 9.50 3.54
CA ILE A 284 10.20 9.91 4.87
C ILE A 284 10.00 8.66 5.76
N ILE A 285 9.38 7.61 5.22
CA ILE A 285 9.12 6.36 5.93
C ILE A 285 10.44 5.64 6.18
N ALA A 286 11.27 5.47 5.14
CA ALA A 286 12.58 4.85 5.26
C ALA A 286 13.44 5.54 6.34
N ARG A 287 13.55 6.88 6.29
CA ARG A 287 14.28 7.66 7.31
C ARG A 287 13.79 7.38 8.73
N LYS A 288 12.47 7.23 8.94
CA LYS A 288 11.90 6.93 10.26
C LYS A 288 12.25 5.52 10.73
N ILE A 289 12.24 4.53 9.84
CA ILE A 289 12.68 3.15 10.15
C ILE A 289 14.14 3.18 10.64
N PHE A 290 15.05 3.76 9.85
CA PHE A 290 16.47 3.84 10.20
C PHE A 290 16.72 4.64 11.48
N SER A 291 16.00 5.74 11.70
CA SER A 291 16.09 6.51 12.95
C SER A 291 15.76 5.65 14.18
N GLN A 292 14.74 4.78 14.09
CA GLN A 292 14.38 3.88 15.19
C GLN A 292 15.40 2.75 15.37
N VAL A 293 16.00 2.25 14.29
CA VAL A 293 17.06 1.24 14.35
C VAL A 293 18.33 1.81 14.98
N PHE A 294 18.76 3.01 14.58
CA PHE A 294 19.91 3.68 15.20
C PHE A 294 19.66 4.02 16.67
N SER A 295 18.44 4.46 17.02
CA SER A 295 18.07 4.66 18.43
C SER A 295 18.16 3.35 19.23
N PHE A 296 17.68 2.23 18.67
CA PHE A 296 17.85 0.91 19.26
C PHE A 296 19.33 0.54 19.48
N MET A 297 20.18 0.73 18.46
CA MET A 297 21.62 0.48 18.57
C MET A 297 22.25 1.36 19.66
N ASN A 298 21.91 2.64 19.70
CA ASN A 298 22.41 3.57 20.70
C ASN A 298 22.06 3.14 22.12
N VAL A 299 20.79 2.75 22.37
CA VAL A 299 20.35 2.25 23.67
C VAL A 299 21.13 0.99 24.08
N GLN A 300 21.32 0.04 23.17
CA GLN A 300 22.08 -1.18 23.46
C GLN A 300 23.54 -0.89 23.81
N LEU A 301 24.20 -0.03 23.03
CA LEU A 301 25.59 0.38 23.28
C LEU A 301 25.72 1.13 24.60
N PHE A 302 24.83 2.10 24.85
CA PHE A 302 24.84 2.90 26.07
C PHE A 302 24.60 2.04 27.32
N ASN A 303 23.62 1.13 27.27
CA ASN A 303 23.38 0.18 28.36
C ASN A 303 24.60 -0.69 28.63
N SER A 304 25.31 -1.14 27.58
CA SER A 304 26.54 -1.90 27.76
C SER A 304 27.67 -1.11 28.43
N LEU A 305 27.78 0.19 28.13
CA LEU A 305 28.75 1.08 28.79
C LEU A 305 28.43 1.26 30.27
N LEU A 306 27.15 1.44 30.62
CA LEU A 306 26.73 1.60 32.02
C LEU A 306 27.01 0.35 32.86
N LEU A 307 26.79 -0.84 32.29
CA LEU A 307 27.02 -2.11 32.97
C LEU A 307 28.52 -2.44 33.10
N ARG A 308 29.37 -1.92 32.20
CA ARG A 308 30.81 -2.19 32.18
C ARG A 308 31.62 -0.93 32.51
N ARG A 309 31.52 -0.46 33.76
CA ARG A 309 32.26 0.74 34.25
C ARG A 309 33.77 0.65 34.05
N GLU A 310 34.31 -0.56 34.05
CA GLU A 310 35.72 -0.86 33.70
C GLU A 310 36.14 -0.46 32.28
N CYS A 311 35.18 -0.14 31.40
CA CYS A 311 35.43 0.31 30.03
C CYS A 311 35.50 1.84 29.90
N CYS A 312 35.25 2.60 30.97
CA CYS A 312 35.32 4.06 30.98
C CYS A 312 36.62 4.51 31.64
N SER A 313 37.59 4.96 30.84
CA SER A 313 38.89 5.49 31.28
C SER A 313 38.92 7.00 31.35
#